data_AF-A0A9W9P2S4-F1
#
_entry.id   AF-A0A9W9P2S4-F1
#
_cell.length_a   1.000
_cell.length_b   1.000
_cell.length_c   1.000
_cell.angle_alpha   90.00
_cell.angle_beta   90.00
_cell.angle_gamma   90.00
#
_symmetry.space_group_name_H-M   'P 1'
#
loop_
_entity.id
_entity.type
_entity.pdbx_description
1 polymer ?
#
loop_
_entity_poly.entity_id
_entity_poly.type
_entity_poly.pdbx_seq_one_letter_code
_entity_poly.pdbx_strand_id
1 'polypeptide(L)'
;MALNLEKQLIFYGAYHNNPVNVAIHITCVPVLLFTGIVLACNCPPLFTTPDILTFEYLPANAGTIGAFIYAIFYILLEPVAGGLIAPLVIGSAAYGNYLLGSYGMIVNYYAGGIHIVSWLAQFVGHGAFEKRAPALLDNLVQALLLAPLFVWMEILFFFGYRPELKQRFHKNVEVEIAKFRKETAQQKKSN
;
A
#
# COMPACT_ATOMS: atom_id res chain seq x y z
N MET A 1 -3.33 -16.94 -9.09
CA MET A 1 -3.36 -17.18 -7.63
C MET A 1 -3.03 -15.87 -6.93
N ALA A 2 -3.81 -15.45 -5.94
CA ALA A 2 -3.64 -14.14 -5.28
C ALA A 2 -2.23 -13.95 -4.66
N LEU A 3 -1.58 -15.05 -4.27
CA LEU A 3 -0.28 -15.09 -3.60
C LEU A 3 0.95 -15.18 -4.54
N ASN A 4 0.79 -14.86 -5.84
CA ASN A 4 1.95 -14.81 -6.75
C ASN A 4 2.57 -13.41 -6.73
N LEU A 5 3.60 -13.21 -5.89
CA LEU A 5 4.27 -11.92 -5.73
C LEU A 5 4.75 -11.32 -7.05
N GLU A 6 5.40 -12.10 -7.91
CA GLU A 6 5.95 -11.59 -9.18
C GLU A 6 4.85 -11.07 -10.10
N LYS A 7 3.74 -11.82 -10.23
CA LYS A 7 2.56 -11.37 -11.00
C LYS A 7 1.97 -10.08 -10.43
N GLN A 8 1.90 -9.98 -9.10
CA GLN A 8 1.38 -8.81 -8.41
C GLN A 8 2.29 -7.59 -8.65
N LEU A 9 3.62 -7.76 -8.52
CA LEU A 9 4.60 -6.71 -8.79
C LEU A 9 4.48 -6.21 -10.23
N ILE A 10 4.46 -7.11 -11.21
CA ILE A 10 4.34 -6.76 -12.63
C ILE A 10 3.06 -5.98 -12.89
N PHE A 11 1.92 -6.42 -12.33
CA PHE A 11 0.66 -5.70 -12.45
C PHE A 11 0.79 -4.26 -11.94
N TYR A 12 1.38 -4.05 -10.77
CA TYR A 12 1.56 -2.72 -10.22
C TYR A 12 2.55 -1.85 -11.02
N GLY A 13 3.71 -2.41 -11.38
CA GLY A 13 4.73 -1.70 -12.16
C GLY A 13 4.22 -1.22 -13.52
N ALA A 14 3.28 -1.96 -14.14
CA ALA A 14 2.66 -1.55 -15.41
C ALA A 14 1.86 -0.23 -15.31
N TYR A 15 1.45 0.20 -14.10
CA TYR A 15 0.73 1.46 -13.87
C TYR A 15 1.63 2.59 -13.34
N HIS A 16 2.85 2.27 -12.89
CA HIS A 16 3.74 3.20 -12.19
C HIS A 16 5.16 3.11 -12.79
N ASN A 17 5.36 3.72 -13.95
CA ASN A 17 6.64 3.70 -14.65
C ASN A 17 7.28 5.08 -14.76
N ASN A 18 6.52 6.16 -14.56
CA ASN A 18 7.08 7.50 -14.50
C ASN A 18 7.79 7.72 -13.15
N PRO A 19 9.06 8.15 -13.14
CA PRO A 19 9.83 8.31 -11.89
C PRO A 19 9.20 9.31 -10.91
N VAL A 20 8.51 10.34 -11.40
CA VAL A 20 7.81 11.31 -10.54
C VAL A 20 6.60 10.65 -9.87
N ASN A 21 5.82 9.88 -10.63
CA ASN A 21 4.69 9.15 -10.08
C ASN A 21 5.14 8.09 -9.06
N VAL A 22 6.21 7.37 -9.37
CA VAL A 22 6.83 6.42 -8.44
C VAL A 22 7.26 7.12 -7.14
N ALA A 23 7.91 8.29 -7.21
CA ALA A 23 8.31 9.05 -6.04
C ALA A 23 7.11 9.53 -5.19
N ILE A 24 6.03 9.98 -5.85
CA ILE A 24 4.77 10.32 -5.18
C ILE A 24 4.23 9.11 -4.42
N HIS A 25 4.18 7.94 -5.06
CA HIS A 25 3.65 6.72 -4.45
C HIS A 25 4.53 6.22 -3.29
N ILE A 26 5.86 6.23 -3.45
CA ILE A 26 6.80 5.85 -2.38
C ILE A 26 6.58 6.70 -1.13
N THR A 27 6.20 7.97 -1.29
CA THR A 27 5.93 8.88 -0.17
C THR A 27 4.50 8.75 0.36
N CYS A 28 3.49 8.74 -0.51
CA CYS A 28 2.09 8.85 -0.13
C CYS A 28 1.49 7.52 0.34
N VAL A 29 1.92 6.37 -0.20
CA VAL A 29 1.34 5.07 0.16
C VAL A 29 1.61 4.69 1.63
N PRO A 30 2.84 4.83 2.17
CA PRO A 30 3.07 4.60 3.60
C PRO A 30 2.25 5.53 4.49
N VAL A 31 2.12 6.80 4.08
CA VAL A 31 1.31 7.81 4.80
C VAL A 31 -0.17 7.44 4.78
N LEU A 32 -0.70 6.96 3.65
CA LEU A 32 -2.09 6.50 3.55
C LEU A 32 -2.35 5.25 4.36
N LEU A 33 -1.41 4.29 4.37
CA LEU A 33 -1.52 3.11 5.22
C LEU A 33 -1.58 3.52 6.70
N PHE A 34 -0.65 4.37 7.15
CA PHE A 34 -0.62 4.86 8.52
C PHE A 34 -1.91 5.61 8.89
N THR A 35 -2.27 6.65 8.14
CA THR A 35 -3.47 7.45 8.42
C THR A 35 -4.75 6.64 8.32
N GLY A 36 -4.83 5.68 7.39
CA GLY A 36 -5.95 4.74 7.29
C GLY A 36 -6.10 3.85 8.51
N ILE A 37 -4.98 3.31 9.04
CA ILE A 37 -4.96 2.55 10.29
C ILE A 37 -5.40 3.44 11.46
N VAL A 38 -4.86 4.65 11.59
CA VAL A 38 -5.23 5.61 12.66
C VAL A 38 -6.73 5.91 12.61
N LEU A 39 -7.28 6.22 11.43
CA LEU A 39 -8.70 6.48 11.29
C LEU A 39 -9.54 5.24 11.69
N ALA A 40 -9.10 4.03 11.32
CA ALA A 40 -9.74 2.78 11.71
C ALA A 40 -9.64 2.46 13.21
N CYS A 41 -8.63 2.96 13.93
CA CYS A 41 -8.50 2.80 15.39
C CYS A 41 -9.63 3.50 16.18
N ASN A 42 -10.39 4.41 15.59
CA ASN A 42 -11.56 5.04 16.23
C ASN A 42 -12.72 4.05 16.48
N CYS A 43 -12.70 2.89 15.83
CA CYS A 43 -13.65 1.84 16.11
C CYS A 43 -13.44 1.32 17.55
N PRO A 44 -14.49 1.14 18.37
CA PRO A 44 -14.34 0.48 19.66
C PRO A 44 -13.83 -0.96 19.49
N PRO A 45 -13.28 -1.58 20.54
CA PRO A 45 -12.89 -2.99 20.50
C PRO A 45 -14.07 -3.86 20.04
N LEU A 46 -13.85 -4.69 19.02
CA LEU A 46 -14.88 -5.53 18.42
C LEU A 46 -15.14 -6.81 19.23
N PHE A 47 -14.17 -7.24 20.02
CA PHE A 47 -14.27 -8.37 20.92
C PHE A 47 -13.31 -8.21 22.10
N THR A 48 -13.61 -8.88 23.21
CA THR A 48 -12.73 -8.95 24.37
C THR A 48 -11.61 -9.95 24.13
N THR A 49 -10.37 -9.52 24.32
CA THR A 49 -9.20 -10.39 24.28
C THR A 49 -8.94 -11.00 25.65
N PRO A 50 -8.52 -12.28 25.74
CA PRO A 50 -7.97 -12.83 26.98
C PRO A 50 -6.78 -11.99 27.47
N ASP A 51 -6.53 -11.97 28.77
CA ASP A 51 -5.45 -11.15 29.37
C ASP A 51 -4.08 -11.41 28.72
N ILE A 52 -3.78 -12.66 28.39
CA ILE A 52 -2.51 -13.07 27.74
C ILE A 52 -2.33 -12.53 26.30
N LEU A 53 -3.42 -12.10 25.66
CA LEU A 53 -3.42 -11.51 24.32
C LEU A 53 -3.72 -10.01 24.34
N THR A 54 -3.79 -9.41 25.53
CA THR A 54 -4.04 -7.98 25.68
C THR A 54 -2.71 -7.24 25.75
N PHE A 55 -2.46 -6.41 24.73
CA PHE A 55 -1.26 -5.61 24.61
C PHE A 55 -1.61 -4.12 24.71
N GLU A 56 -0.72 -3.35 25.34
CA GLU A 56 -0.88 -1.91 25.48
C GLU A 56 -0.99 -1.26 24.08
N TYR A 57 -1.98 -0.37 23.94
CA TYR A 57 -2.32 0.32 22.68
C TYR A 57 -2.66 -0.58 21.48
N LEU A 58 -2.88 -1.88 21.67
CA LEU A 58 -3.35 -2.79 20.62
C LEU A 58 -4.69 -3.44 21.00
N PRO A 59 -5.74 -2.66 21.32
CA PRO A 59 -7.06 -3.23 21.50
C PRO A 59 -7.54 -3.87 20.20
N ALA A 60 -8.44 -4.85 20.29
CA ALA A 60 -9.05 -5.53 19.13
C ALA A 60 -10.05 -4.67 18.35
N ASN A 61 -9.67 -3.43 18.00
CA ASN A 61 -10.43 -2.55 17.13
C ASN A 61 -10.08 -2.78 15.65
N ALA A 62 -10.82 -2.12 14.76
CA ALA A 62 -10.65 -2.24 13.32
C ALA A 62 -9.23 -1.89 12.84
N GLY A 63 -8.58 -0.88 13.43
CA GLY A 63 -7.21 -0.50 13.07
C GLY A 63 -6.18 -1.57 13.41
N THR A 64 -6.22 -2.11 14.63
CA THR A 64 -5.35 -3.23 15.06
C THR A 64 -5.59 -4.47 14.22
N ILE A 65 -6.85 -4.87 14.02
CA ILE A 65 -7.20 -6.04 13.21
C ILE A 65 -6.72 -5.86 11.78
N GLY A 66 -6.95 -4.69 11.19
CA GLY A 66 -6.47 -4.35 9.85
C GLY A 66 -4.95 -4.46 9.75
N ALA A 67 -4.20 -3.92 10.72
CA ALA A 67 -2.74 -4.01 10.75
C ALA A 67 -2.24 -5.46 10.80
N PHE A 68 -2.86 -6.33 11.58
CA PHE A 68 -2.53 -7.76 11.60
C PHE A 68 -2.88 -8.46 10.28
N ILE A 69 -4.02 -8.14 9.66
CA ILE A 69 -4.39 -8.66 8.33
C ILE A 69 -3.32 -8.28 7.31
N TYR A 70 -2.91 -7.00 7.27
CA TYR A 70 -1.84 -6.53 6.40
C TYR A 70 -0.51 -7.26 6.67
N ALA A 71 -0.09 -7.35 7.93
CA ALA A 71 1.15 -8.02 8.31
C ALA A 71 1.16 -9.50 7.90
N ILE A 72 0.10 -10.26 8.22
CA ILE A 72 -0.02 -11.67 7.86
C ILE A 72 -0.04 -11.83 6.34
N PHE A 73 -0.83 -11.02 5.64
CA PHE A 73 -0.92 -11.07 4.18
C PHE A 73 0.44 -10.81 3.52
N TYR A 74 1.22 -9.85 4.02
CA TYR A 74 2.56 -9.55 3.50
C TYR A 74 3.56 -10.66 3.79
N ILE A 75 3.55 -11.23 4.99
CA ILE A 75 4.39 -12.38 5.32
C ILE A 75 4.05 -13.59 4.42
N LEU A 76 2.77 -13.83 4.16
CA LEU A 76 2.34 -14.92 3.26
C LEU A 76 2.78 -14.69 1.80
N LEU A 77 2.84 -13.43 1.37
CA LEU A 77 3.20 -13.07 -0.01
C LEU A 77 4.72 -13.03 -0.23
N GLU A 78 5.46 -12.50 0.74
CA GLU A 78 6.92 -12.46 0.76
C GLU A 78 7.39 -12.52 2.22
N PRO A 79 7.85 -13.68 2.72
CA PRO A 79 8.11 -13.85 4.16
C PRO A 79 9.17 -12.92 4.76
N VAL A 80 10.18 -12.53 3.99
CA VAL A 80 11.31 -11.74 4.51
C VAL A 80 10.94 -10.25 4.54
N ALA A 81 10.61 -9.66 3.39
CA ALA A 81 10.09 -8.32 3.23
C ALA A 81 8.82 -8.09 4.05
N GLY A 82 7.89 -9.05 4.03
CA GLY A 82 6.68 -9.06 4.84
C GLY A 82 6.98 -9.08 6.34
N GLY A 83 7.93 -9.92 6.76
CA GLY A 83 8.39 -9.95 8.15
C GLY A 83 9.06 -8.65 8.59
N LEU A 84 9.80 -7.98 7.69
CA LEU A 84 10.45 -6.70 7.97
C LEU A 84 9.44 -5.54 8.10
N ILE A 85 8.38 -5.51 7.30
CA ILE A 85 7.37 -4.43 7.36
C ILE A 85 6.31 -4.67 8.43
N ALA A 86 6.02 -5.93 8.79
CA ALA A 86 5.03 -6.29 9.80
C ALA A 86 5.12 -5.49 11.12
N PRO A 87 6.28 -5.34 11.78
CA PRO A 87 6.38 -4.55 13.00
C PRO A 87 6.07 -3.06 12.77
N LEU A 88 6.35 -2.50 11.59
CA LEU A 88 6.01 -1.12 11.26
C LEU A 88 4.49 -0.93 11.09
N VAL A 89 3.83 -1.90 10.45
CA VAL A 89 2.37 -1.87 10.26
C VAL A 89 1.63 -2.07 11.59
N ILE A 90 2.05 -3.04 12.40
CA ILE A 90 1.46 -3.28 13.73
C ILE A 90 1.77 -2.10 14.67
N GLY A 91 3.01 -1.60 14.64
CA GLY A 91 3.42 -0.41 15.38
C GLY A 91 2.63 0.84 14.99
N SER A 92 2.18 0.94 13.74
CA SER A 92 1.29 2.02 13.28
C SER A 92 -0.07 1.97 13.99
N ALA A 93 -0.63 0.78 14.21
CA ALA A 93 -1.87 0.64 14.99
C ALA A 93 -1.65 0.97 16.47
N ALA A 94 -0.55 0.49 17.06
CA ALA A 94 -0.18 0.82 18.43
C ALA A 94 -0.05 2.34 18.61
N TYR A 95 0.70 2.99 17.72
CA TYR A 95 0.91 4.43 17.77
C TYR A 95 -0.38 5.21 17.49
N GLY A 96 -1.23 4.75 16.56
CA GLY A 96 -2.53 5.37 16.29
C GLY A 96 -3.45 5.35 17.50
N ASN A 97 -3.56 4.21 18.19
CA ASN A 97 -4.31 4.11 19.44
C ASN A 97 -3.72 4.98 20.56
N TYR A 98 -2.39 5.02 20.69
CA TYR A 98 -1.71 5.92 21.62
C TYR A 98 -2.04 7.39 21.35
N LEU A 99 -1.96 7.83 20.08
CA LEU A 99 -2.28 9.19 19.68
C LEU A 99 -3.73 9.54 20.01
N LEU A 100 -4.67 8.65 19.66
CA LEU A 100 -6.10 8.85 19.94
C LEU A 100 -6.38 8.91 21.45
N GLY A 101 -5.74 8.05 22.25
CA GLY A 101 -5.88 8.07 23.70
C GLY A 101 -5.28 9.33 24.35
N SER A 102 -4.18 9.84 23.80
CA SER A 102 -3.44 10.99 24.37
C SER A 102 -4.02 12.33 23.95
N TYR A 103 -4.50 12.45 22.71
CA TYR A 103 -4.88 13.72 22.09
C TYR A 103 -6.34 13.77 21.63
N GLY A 104 -7.06 12.65 21.66
CA GLY A 104 -8.47 12.58 21.30
C GLY A 104 -8.74 12.90 19.82
N MET A 105 -9.89 13.51 19.55
CA MET A 105 -10.42 13.70 18.20
C MET A 105 -9.57 14.62 17.31
N ILE A 106 -8.66 15.43 17.86
CA ILE A 106 -7.79 16.30 17.04
C ILE A 106 -6.94 15.49 16.05
N VAL A 107 -6.55 14.27 16.45
CA VAL A 107 -5.78 13.32 15.63
C VAL A 107 -6.53 13.00 14.34
N ASN A 108 -7.85 12.91 14.36
CA ASN A 108 -8.65 12.57 13.20
C ASN A 108 -8.65 13.67 12.14
N TYR A 109 -8.62 14.95 12.56
CA TYR A 109 -8.54 16.06 11.61
C TYR A 109 -7.18 16.07 10.90
N TYR A 110 -6.09 15.86 11.63
CA TYR A 110 -4.76 15.75 11.03
C TYR A 110 -4.64 14.51 10.15
N ALA A 111 -5.03 13.33 10.64
CA ALA A 111 -4.98 12.09 9.88
C ALA A 111 -5.84 12.19 8.61
N GLY A 112 -7.07 12.68 8.71
CA GLY A 112 -7.97 12.88 7.58
C GLY A 112 -7.45 13.89 6.56
N GLY A 113 -6.94 15.04 7.02
CA GLY A 113 -6.35 16.06 6.13
C GLY A 113 -5.14 15.51 5.37
N ILE A 114 -4.20 14.86 6.06
CA ILE A 114 -3.03 14.21 5.45
C ILE A 114 -3.46 13.11 4.48
N HIS A 115 -4.48 12.31 4.84
CA HIS A 115 -5.00 11.23 4.00
C HIS A 115 -5.56 11.77 2.68
N ILE A 116 -6.36 12.83 2.74
CA ILE A 116 -6.94 13.47 1.55
C ILE A 116 -5.84 14.05 0.66
N VAL A 117 -4.89 14.81 1.21
CA VAL A 117 -3.79 15.40 0.44
C VAL A 117 -2.95 14.32 -0.24
N SER A 118 -2.67 13.22 0.46
CA SER A 118 -1.91 12.08 -0.10
C SER A 118 -2.64 11.41 -1.26
N TRP A 119 -3.97 11.29 -1.19
CA TRP A 119 -4.78 10.82 -2.31
C TRP A 119 -4.75 11.76 -3.51
N LEU A 120 -4.93 13.06 -3.27
CA LEU A 120 -4.87 14.06 -4.34
C LEU A 120 -3.52 14.03 -5.06
N ALA A 121 -2.42 13.91 -4.31
CA ALA A 121 -1.08 13.79 -4.87
C ALA A 121 -0.95 12.56 -5.79
N GLN A 122 -1.46 11.39 -5.37
CA GLN A 122 -1.44 10.19 -6.22
C GLN A 122 -2.31 10.32 -7.47
N PHE A 123 -3.50 10.92 -7.37
CA PHE A 123 -4.33 11.15 -8.56
C PHE A 123 -3.68 12.13 -9.53
N VAL A 124 -2.99 13.16 -9.04
CA VAL A 124 -2.15 14.04 -9.87
C VAL A 124 -1.00 13.25 -10.49
N GLY A 125 -0.36 12.36 -9.72
CA GLY A 125 0.63 11.39 -10.17
C GLY A 125 0.19 10.64 -11.44
N HIS A 126 -0.95 9.95 -11.34
CA HIS A 126 -1.53 9.20 -12.45
C HIS A 126 -2.01 10.08 -13.61
N GLY A 127 -2.72 11.17 -13.33
CA GLY A 127 -3.32 12.03 -14.36
C GLY A 127 -2.29 12.82 -15.15
N ALA A 128 -1.34 13.46 -14.47
CA ALA A 128 -0.36 14.35 -15.09
C ALA A 128 0.84 13.60 -15.68
N PHE A 129 1.34 12.57 -14.99
CA PHE A 129 2.60 11.92 -15.34
C PHE A 129 2.43 10.58 -16.06
N GLU A 130 1.51 9.72 -15.62
CA GLU A 130 1.24 8.45 -16.30
C GLU A 130 0.25 8.59 -17.46
N LYS A 131 -0.63 9.60 -17.41
CA LYS A 131 -1.75 9.80 -18.35
C LYS A 131 -2.60 8.53 -18.50
N ARG A 132 -2.74 7.79 -17.40
CA ARG A 132 -3.45 6.53 -17.29
C ARG A 132 -4.30 6.54 -16.03
N ALA A 133 -5.49 5.96 -16.10
CA ALA A 133 -6.32 5.76 -14.92
C ALA A 133 -5.59 4.90 -13.86
N PRO A 134 -5.78 5.20 -12.56
CA PRO A 134 -5.17 4.42 -11.49
C PRO A 134 -5.74 3.00 -11.44
N ALA A 135 -4.90 2.03 -11.06
CA ALA A 135 -5.30 0.62 -10.91
C ALA A 135 -6.43 0.40 -9.89
N LEU A 136 -6.68 1.38 -9.03
CA LEU A 136 -7.78 1.39 -8.07
C LEU A 136 -9.16 1.29 -8.74
N LEU A 137 -9.30 1.81 -9.97
CA LEU A 137 -10.55 1.70 -10.73
C LEU A 137 -10.78 0.29 -11.28
N ASP A 138 -9.71 -0.50 -11.41
CA ASP A 138 -9.79 -1.88 -11.91
C ASP A 138 -10.05 -2.87 -10.77
N ASN A 139 -9.37 -2.70 -9.63
CA ASN A 139 -9.59 -3.52 -8.44
C ASN A 139 -9.14 -2.79 -7.16
N LEU A 140 -10.09 -2.10 -6.50
CA LEU A 140 -9.83 -1.29 -5.31
C LEU A 140 -9.17 -2.08 -4.17
N VAL A 141 -9.73 -3.24 -3.82
CA VAL A 141 -9.24 -4.05 -2.69
C VAL A 141 -7.83 -4.54 -2.95
N GLN A 142 -7.58 -5.07 -4.14
CA GLN A 142 -6.25 -5.56 -4.52
C GLN A 142 -5.24 -4.43 -4.58
N ALA A 143 -5.61 -3.27 -5.13
CA ALA A 143 -4.74 -2.10 -5.22
C ALA A 143 -4.37 -1.55 -3.84
N LEU A 144 -5.33 -1.41 -2.92
CA LEU A 144 -5.06 -0.94 -1.56
C LEU A 144 -4.23 -1.93 -0.74
N LEU A 145 -4.58 -3.22 -0.80
CA LEU A 145 -3.86 -4.24 -0.04
C LEU A 145 -2.40 -4.38 -0.50
N LEU A 146 -2.14 -4.33 -1.80
CA LEU A 146 -0.79 -4.62 -2.32
C LEU A 146 0.11 -3.39 -2.45
N ALA A 147 -0.45 -2.18 -2.64
CA ALA A 147 0.34 -0.96 -2.85
C ALA A 147 1.45 -0.75 -1.79
N PRO A 148 1.20 -0.91 -0.47
CA PRO A 148 2.25 -0.71 0.52
C PRO A 148 3.38 -1.73 0.41
N LEU A 149 3.08 -2.99 0.13
CA LEU A 149 4.12 -4.00 -0.08
C LEU A 149 4.93 -3.71 -1.36
N PHE A 150 4.31 -3.21 -2.42
CA PHE A 150 5.04 -2.85 -3.63
C PHE A 150 6.01 -1.71 -3.42
N VAL A 151 5.57 -0.63 -2.77
CA VAL A 151 6.46 0.47 -2.39
C VAL A 151 7.60 -0.04 -1.51
N TRP A 152 7.30 -0.95 -0.58
CA TRP A 152 8.32 -1.58 0.25
C TRP A 152 9.32 -2.41 -0.56
N MET A 153 8.84 -3.19 -1.54
CA MET A 153 9.70 -3.96 -2.44
C MET A 153 10.59 -3.07 -3.31
N GLU A 154 10.10 -1.93 -3.80
CA GLU A 154 10.92 -0.95 -4.54
C GLU A 154 12.06 -0.39 -3.66
N ILE A 155 11.77 -0.07 -2.40
CA ILE A 155 12.79 0.36 -1.43
C ILE A 155 13.81 -0.77 -1.19
N LEU A 156 13.36 -2.00 -0.97
CA LEU A 156 14.27 -3.13 -0.78
C LEU A 156 15.11 -3.43 -2.03
N PHE A 157 14.52 -3.32 -3.22
CA PHE A 157 15.21 -3.45 -4.51
C PHE A 157 16.28 -2.37 -4.70
N PHE A 158 16.07 -1.16 -4.16
CA PHE A 158 17.09 -0.12 -4.13
C PHE A 158 18.28 -0.53 -3.25
N PHE A 159 18.03 -1.19 -2.12
CA PHE A 159 19.08 -1.75 -1.24
C PHE A 159 19.67 -3.09 -1.70
N GLY A 160 19.31 -3.57 -2.90
CA GLY A 160 19.90 -4.79 -3.49
C GLY A 160 19.22 -6.10 -3.08
N TYR A 161 18.05 -6.04 -2.45
CA TYR A 161 17.27 -7.24 -2.13
C TYR A 161 16.78 -7.95 -3.41
N ARG A 162 16.91 -9.29 -3.48
CA ARG A 162 16.46 -10.16 -4.59
C ARG A 162 16.77 -9.60 -6.01
N PRO A 163 18.05 -9.46 -6.39
CA PRO A 163 18.43 -8.84 -7.66
C PRO A 163 17.90 -9.59 -8.89
N GLU A 164 17.79 -10.92 -8.89
CA GLU A 164 17.22 -11.63 -10.05
C GLU A 164 15.72 -11.38 -10.20
N LEU A 165 14.99 -11.22 -9.08
CA LEU A 165 13.57 -10.86 -9.11
C LEU A 165 13.39 -9.45 -9.67
N LYS A 166 14.20 -8.49 -9.21
CA LYS A 166 14.18 -7.11 -9.72
C LYS A 166 14.39 -7.06 -11.24
N GLN A 167 15.37 -7.82 -11.75
CA GLN A 167 15.64 -7.90 -13.18
C GLN A 167 14.46 -8.47 -13.98
N ARG A 168 13.86 -9.59 -13.52
CA ARG A 168 12.66 -10.16 -14.18
C ARG A 168 11.47 -9.22 -14.11
N PHE A 169 11.28 -8.57 -12.97
CA PHE A 169 10.24 -7.57 -12.75
C PHE A 169 10.32 -6.43 -13.76
N HIS A 170 11.47 -5.73 -13.86
CA HIS A 170 11.63 -4.62 -14.81
C HIS A 170 11.40 -5.08 -16.26
N LYS A 171 12.00 -6.22 -16.64
CA LYS A 171 11.83 -6.77 -17.99
C LYS A 171 10.36 -7.03 -18.32
N ASN A 172 9.61 -7.64 -17.39
CA ASN A 172 8.21 -7.98 -17.63
C ASN A 172 7.30 -6.74 -17.58
N VAL A 173 7.62 -5.74 -16.75
CA VAL A 173 6.90 -4.45 -16.75
C VAL A 173 7.04 -3.73 -18.10
N GLU A 174 8.24 -3.70 -18.68
CA GLU A 174 8.45 -3.11 -20.01
C GLU A 174 7.60 -3.81 -21.10
N VAL A 175 7.48 -5.14 -21.02
CA VAL A 175 6.64 -5.93 -21.93
C VAL A 175 5.16 -5.55 -21.79
N GLU A 176 4.65 -5.47 -20.56
CA GLU A 176 3.24 -5.08 -20.31
C GLU A 176 2.95 -3.64 -20.73
N ILE A 177 3.87 -2.71 -20.51
CA ILE A 177 3.75 -1.31 -20.97
C ILE A 177 3.72 -1.26 -22.50
N ALA A 178 4.59 -2.00 -23.17
CA ALA A 178 4.62 -2.06 -24.63
C ALA A 178 3.31 -2.63 -25.20
N LYS A 179 2.75 -3.65 -24.55
CA LYS A 179 1.46 -4.23 -24.89
C LYS A 179 0.33 -3.21 -24.74
N PHE A 180 0.22 -2.55 -23.59
CA PHE A 180 -0.78 -1.51 -23.32
C PHE A 180 -0.72 -0.36 -24.36
N ARG A 181 0.49 0.09 -24.72
CA ARG A 181 0.68 1.14 -25.73
C ARG A 181 0.19 0.71 -27.11
N LYS A 182 0.45 -0.55 -27.50
CA LYS A 182 -0.04 -1.11 -28.78
C LYS A 182 -1.56 -1.20 -28.81
N GLU A 183 -2.18 -1.71 -27.76
CA GLU A 183 -3.64 -1.82 -27.63
C GLU A 183 -4.30 -0.43 -27.70
N THR A 184 -3.77 0.55 -26.95
CA THR A 184 -4.26 1.93 -26.97
C THR A 184 -4.14 2.56 -28.37
N ALA A 185 -3.04 2.30 -29.08
CA ALA A 185 -2.83 2.82 -30.44
C ALA A 185 -3.78 2.17 -31.46
N GLN A 186 -4.10 0.89 -31.31
CA GLN A 186 -5.09 0.19 -32.15
C GLN A 186 -6.49 0.73 -31.90
N GLN A 187 -6.89 0.92 -30.64
CA GLN A 187 -8.21 1.44 -30.29
C GLN A 187 -8.44 2.88 -30.79
N LYS A 188 -7.39 3.71 -30.81
CA LYS A 188 -7.44 5.05 -31.41
C LYS A 188 -7.54 5.05 -32.95
N LYS A 189 -7.13 3.96 -33.61
CA LYS A 189 -7.25 3.81 -35.08
C LYS A 189 -8.60 3.24 -35.51
N SER A 190 -9.28 2.52 -34.62
CA SER A 190 -10.60 1.93 -34.86
C SER A 190 -11.78 2.86 -34.52
N ASN A 191 -11.51 3.97 -33.83
CA ASN A 191 -12.46 5.03 -33.51
C ASN A 191 -12.24 6.24 -34.42
#